data_AF-M7XAT6-F1
#
_entry.id   AF-M7XAT6-F1
#
_cell.length_a   1.000
_cell.length_b   1.000
_cell.length_c   1.000
_cell.angle_alpha   90.00
_cell.angle_beta   90.00
_cell.angle_gamma   90.00
#
_symmetry.space_group_name_H-M   'P 1'
#
loop_
_entity.id
_entity.type
_entity.pdbx_description
1 polymer ?
#
loop_
_entity_poly.entity_id
_entity_poly.type
_entity_poly.pdbx_seq_one_letter_code
_entity_poly.pdbx_strand_id
1 'polypeptide(L)' 'MTSSWGFRENQQEYVERADQREQITVQRGKKKPYALIPMGEDDFYINVAMLKRIKESLA' A
#
# COMPACT_ATOMS: atom_id res chain seq x y z
N MET A 1 -5.95 9.60 9.88
CA MET A 1 -5.84 8.18 10.29
C MET A 1 -7.23 7.58 10.34
N THR A 2 -7.44 6.39 9.77
CA THR A 2 -8.76 5.72 9.69
C THR A 2 -8.66 4.26 10.14
N SER A 3 -9.79 3.63 10.45
CA SER A 3 -9.84 2.19 10.77
C SER A 3 -9.88 1.34 9.49
N SER A 4 -9.51 0.06 9.57
CA SER A 4 -9.67 -0.85 8.42
C SER A 4 -11.12 -0.99 7.94
N TRP A 5 -12.11 -0.82 8.84
CA TRP A 5 -13.51 -0.84 8.43
C TRP A 5 -13.88 0.45 7.70
N GLY A 6 -13.58 1.61 8.28
CA GLY A 6 -13.83 2.91 7.64
C GLY A 6 -13.13 3.08 6.29
N PHE A 7 -11.93 2.53 6.14
CA PHE A 7 -11.21 2.48 4.87
C PHE A 7 -11.93 1.65 3.80
N ARG A 8 -12.55 0.53 4.17
CA ARG A 8 -13.28 -0.33 3.22
C ARG A 8 -14.57 0.31 2.73
N GLU A 9 -15.30 0.97 3.63
CA GLU A 9 -16.55 1.64 3.30
C GLU A 9 -16.33 2.85 2.37
N ASN A 10 -15.22 3.57 2.53
CA ASN A 10 -14.92 4.78 1.75
C ASN A 10 -13.63 4.66 0.93
N GLN A 11 -13.37 3.47 0.37
CA GLN A 11 -12.08 3.17 -0.26
C GLN A 11 -11.68 4.18 -1.34
N GLN A 12 -12.61 4.58 -2.20
CA GLN A 12 -12.37 5.53 -3.28
C GLN A 12 -11.90 6.90 -2.76
N GLU A 13 -12.59 7.45 -1.76
CA GLU A 13 -12.25 8.75 -1.16
C GLU A 13 -10.81 8.76 -0.64
N TYR A 14 -10.39 7.69 0.03
CA TYR A 14 -9.02 7.60 0.55
C TYR A 14 -7.96 7.49 -0.56
N VAL A 15 -8.28 6.87 -1.70
CA VAL A 15 -7.35 6.84 -2.84
C VAL A 15 -7.24 8.24 -3.47
N GLU A 16 -8.37 8.93 -3.71
CA GLU A 16 -8.38 10.28 -4.26
C GLU A 16 -7.60 11.28 -3.38
N ARG A 17 -7.74 11.16 -2.06
CA ARG A 17 -6.98 11.95 -1.09
C ARG A 17 -5.49 11.61 -1.11
N ALA A 18 -5.13 10.35 -1.28
CA ALA A 18 -3.74 9.93 -1.43
C ALA A 18 -3.12 10.51 -2.72
N ASP A 19 -3.87 10.56 -3.82
CA ASP A 19 -3.47 11.21 -5.07
C ASP A 19 -3.24 12.72 -4.90
N GLN A 20 -4.00 13.36 -4.00
CA GLN A 20 -3.81 14.75 -3.59
C GLN A 20 -2.63 14.97 -2.63
N ARG A 21 -1.77 13.96 -2.46
CA ARG A 21 -0.59 13.96 -1.56
C ARG A 21 -0.93 14.02 -0.07
N GLU A 22 -2.17 13.68 0.31
CA GLU A 22 -2.51 13.53 1.72
C GLU A 22 -1.93 12.23 2.30
N GLN A 23 -1.30 12.31 3.48
CA GLN A 23 -0.80 11.13 4.16
C GLN A 23 -1.94 10.37 4.85
N ILE A 24 -2.29 9.19 4.33
CA ILE A 24 -3.33 8.35 4.90
C ILE A 24 -2.71 7.15 5.62
N THR A 25 -3.10 6.99 6.88
CA THR A 25 -2.72 5.85 7.72
C THR A 25 -3.96 5.04 8.09
N VAL A 26 -3.95 3.73 7.84
CA VAL A 26 -5.01 2.77 8.14
C VAL A 26 -4.61 1.91 9.33
N GLN A 27 -5.43 1.94 10.39
CA GLN A 27 -5.25 1.18 11.62
C GLN A 27 -6.06 -0.14 11.56
N ARG A 28 -5.37 -1.28 11.63
CA ARG A 28 -6.00 -2.61 11.60
C ARG A 28 -6.21 -3.18 13.00
N GLY A 29 -7.31 -2.78 13.65
CA GLY A 29 -7.62 -3.20 15.02
C GLY A 29 -6.50 -2.80 15.99
N LYS A 30 -6.04 -3.72 16.84
CA LYS A 30 -4.87 -3.52 17.74
C LYS A 30 -3.51 -3.82 17.06
N LYS A 31 -3.48 -4.13 15.76
CA LYS A 31 -2.22 -4.42 15.04
C LYS A 31 -1.50 -3.11 14.69
N LYS A 32 -0.41 -3.20 13.94
CA LYS A 32 0.31 -2.02 13.43
C LYS A 32 -0.54 -1.19 12.44
N PRO A 33 -0.33 0.13 12.37
CA PRO A 33 -0.83 0.97 11.30
C PRO A 33 -0.12 0.66 9.96
N TYR A 34 -0.81 0.95 8.86
CA TYR A 34 -0.30 0.85 7.50
C TYR A 34 -0.46 2.21 6.81
N ALA A 35 0.50 2.59 5.96
CA ALA A 35 0.36 3.80 5.13
C ALA A 35 -0.24 3.42 3.77
N LEU A 36 -1.15 4.25 3.27
CA LEU A 36 -1.58 4.24 1.88
C LEU A 36 -0.66 5.17 1.09
N ILE A 37 0.11 4.60 0.17
CA ILE A 37 1.08 5.33 -0.64
C ILE A 37 0.69 5.07 -2.10
N PRO A 38 0.38 6.11 -2.89
CA PRO A 38 0.16 5.96 -4.31
C PRO A 38 1.50 5.54 -4.96
N MET A 39 1.46 4.57 -5.85
CA MET A 39 2.64 4.10 -6.56
C MET A 39 2.81 4.94 -7.83
N GLY A 40 4.02 5.47 -8.04
CA GLY A 40 4.43 6.11 -9.29
C GLY A 40 4.78 5.09 -10.38
N GLU A 41 4.97 5.57 -11.62
CA GLU A 41 5.35 4.72 -12.76
C GLU A 41 6.70 4.01 -12.55
N ASP A 42 7.60 4.62 -11.79
CA ASP A 42 8.92 4.08 -11.47
C ASP A 42 8.94 3.22 -10.17
N ASP A 43 7.81 3.12 -9.46
CA ASP A 43 7.74 2.35 -8.21
C ASP A 43 7.65 0.84 -8.52
N PHE A 44 8.80 0.16 -8.48
CA PHE A 44 8.87 -1.29 -8.62
C PHE A 44 8.52 -2.00 -7.31
N TYR A 45 7.33 -2.62 -7.26
CA TYR A 45 6.98 -3.53 -6.17
C TYR A 45 7.61 -4.92 -6.38
N ILE A 46 8.75 -5.17 -5.74
CA ILE A 46 9.38 -6.49 -5.75
C ILE A 46 8.64 -7.41 -4.79
N ASN A 47 7.78 -8.26 -5.33
CA ASN A 47 7.14 -9.30 -4.54
C ASN A 47 8.08 -10.52 -4.33
N VAL A 48 7.72 -11.39 -3.38
CA VAL A 48 8.54 -12.58 -3.02
C VAL A 48 8.75 -13.51 -4.23
N ALA A 49 7.76 -13.62 -5.11
CA ALA A 49 7.87 -14.44 -6.31
C ALA A 49 8.83 -13.84 -7.34
N MET A 50 8.83 -12.52 -7.53
CA MET A 50 9.80 -11.81 -8.38
C MET A 50 11.21 -11.95 -7.82
N LEU A 51 11.39 -11.79 -6.51
CA LEU A 51 12.66 -12.03 -5.82
C LEU A 51 13.20 -13.44 -6.09
N LYS A 52 12.31 -14.45 -6.07
CA LYS A 52 12.68 -15.83 -6.35
C LYS A 52 13.18 -15.99 -7.79
N ARG A 53 12.45 -15.45 -8.78
CA ARG A 53 12.84 -15.51 -10.20
C ARG A 53 14.15 -14.79 -10.49
N ILE A 54 14.40 -13.64 -9.84
CA ILE A 54 15.67 -12.90 -9.97
C ILE A 54 16.83 -13.76 -9.44
N LYS A 55 16.67 -14.38 -8.27
CA LYS A 55 17.70 -15.26 -7.69
C LYS A 55 18.00 -16.49 -8.56
N GLU A 56 16.97 -17.08 -9.14
CA GLU A 56 17.10 -18.22 -10.06
C GLU A 56 17.77 -17.83 -11.39
N SER A 57 17.64 -16.58 -11.84
CA SER A 57 18.25 -16.11 -13.09
C SER A 57 19.72 -15.70 -12.94
N LEU A 58 20.21 -15.55 -11.71
CA LEU A 58 21.60 -15.20 -11.38
C LEU A 58 22.45 -16.43 -11.00
N ALA A 59 21.84 -17.62 -10.97
CA ALA A 59 22.46 -18.90 -10.66
C ALA A 59 22.85 -19.64 -11.94
#